data_AF-A0A957KFQ1-F1
#
_entry.id   AF-A0A957KFQ1-F1
#
_cell.length_a   1.000
_cell.length_b   1.000
_cell.length_c   1.000
_cell.angle_alpha   90.00
_cell.angle_beta   90.00
_cell.angle_gamma   90.00
#
_symmetry.space_group_name_H-M   'P 1'
#
loop_
_entity.id
_entity.type
_entity.pdbx_description
1 polymer ?
#
loop_
_entity_poly.entity_id
_entity_poly.type
_entity_poly.pdbx_seq_one_letter_code
_entity_poly.pdbx_strand_id
1 'polypeptide(L)'
;MSFRVIGAGLGRTGTSSLREALQILLGRPCYHMMELIQRPEHTPFWHEAAFNRPVDWQNFLAPYGAAVDWPAAAFWPEISQAFPEAVIVLSLRSAESWWESAHRTIYAPRPHTPGLLAEMTQQISVSRFPIHPVIHDTEIYTLPLHDAVPI
;
A
#
# COMPACT_ATOMS: atom_id res chain seq x y z
N MET A 1 19.78 -8.17 11.84
CA MET A 1 19.36 -8.69 10.50
C MET A 1 18.66 -7.57 9.76
N SER A 2 18.86 -7.42 8.45
CA SER A 2 18.34 -6.34 7.58
C SER A 2 16.84 -6.47 7.28
N PHE A 3 16.28 -5.55 6.48
CA PHE A 3 14.92 -5.59 5.92
C PHE A 3 14.80 -6.76 4.91
N ARG A 4 13.73 -7.57 4.98
CA ARG A 4 13.63 -8.87 4.28
C ARG A 4 12.35 -9.13 3.49
N VAL A 5 11.24 -8.47 3.82
CA VAL A 5 9.94 -8.75 3.18
C VAL A 5 9.22 -7.46 2.80
N ILE A 6 8.74 -7.42 1.56
CA ILE A 6 7.94 -6.33 0.99
C ILE A 6 6.54 -6.86 0.70
N GLY A 7 5.53 -6.32 1.37
CA GLY A 7 4.13 -6.59 1.08
C GLY A 7 3.62 -5.68 -0.03
N ALA A 8 3.22 -6.26 -1.16
CA ALA A 8 2.58 -5.55 -2.27
C ALA A 8 1.04 -5.61 -2.23
N GLY A 9 0.47 -6.28 -1.23
CA GLY A 9 -0.98 -6.42 -1.07
C GLY A 9 -1.66 -5.13 -0.61
N LEU A 10 -2.84 -4.86 -1.16
CA LEU A 10 -3.69 -3.74 -0.75
C LEU A 10 -4.14 -3.86 0.71
N GLY A 11 -4.48 -2.73 1.32
CA GLY A 11 -5.24 -2.73 2.56
C GLY A 11 -6.49 -3.60 2.43
N ARG A 12 -6.83 -4.29 3.52
CA ARG A 12 -7.95 -5.27 3.61
C ARG A 12 -7.72 -6.62 2.92
N THR A 13 -6.52 -6.95 2.46
CA THR A 13 -6.16 -8.32 2.01
C THR A 13 -5.50 -9.18 3.09
N GLY A 14 -5.71 -8.84 4.38
CA GLY A 14 -5.12 -9.57 5.52
C GLY A 14 -3.78 -8.99 6.01
N THR A 15 -3.47 -7.74 5.68
CA THR A 15 -2.20 -7.07 6.02
C THR A 15 -1.88 -7.04 7.51
N SER A 16 -2.88 -6.90 8.39
CA SER A 16 -2.66 -6.90 9.84
C SER A 16 -2.20 -8.27 10.37
N SER A 17 -2.83 -9.36 9.92
CA SER A 17 -2.37 -10.72 10.27
C SER A 17 -1.00 -11.02 9.67
N LEU A 18 -0.75 -10.56 8.45
CA LEU A 18 0.57 -10.70 7.81
C LEU A 18 1.65 -9.93 8.59
N ARG A 19 1.36 -8.71 9.06
CA ARG A 19 2.27 -7.92 9.91
C ARG A 19 2.65 -8.71 11.17
N GLU A 20 1.67 -9.28 11.87
CA GLU A 20 1.92 -10.06 13.08
C GLU A 20 2.78 -11.29 12.81
N ALA A 21 2.45 -12.07 11.78
CA ALA A 21 3.23 -13.24 11.37
C ALA A 21 4.68 -12.88 11.03
N LEU A 22 4.89 -11.79 10.28
CA LEU A 22 6.24 -11.33 9.92
C LEU A 22 7.04 -10.85 11.13
N GLN A 23 6.40 -10.18 12.10
CA GLN A 23 7.07 -9.79 13.34
C GLN A 23 7.56 -11.00 14.13
N ILE A 24 6.74 -12.06 14.20
CA ILE A 24 7.11 -13.33 14.85
C ILE A 24 8.28 -13.99 14.11
N LEU A 25 8.17 -14.14 12.79
CA LEU A 25 9.16 -14.86 11.97
C LEU A 25 10.51 -14.14 11.88
N LEU A 26 10.50 -12.80 11.81
CA LEU A 26 11.71 -12.00 11.62
C LEU A 26 12.30 -11.50 12.93
N GLY A 27 11.56 -11.56 14.04
CA GLY A 27 11.98 -10.98 15.33
C GLY A 27 12.22 -9.47 15.27
N ARG A 28 11.56 -8.77 14.33
CA ARG A 28 11.72 -7.32 14.07
C ARG A 28 10.38 -6.67 13.75
N PRO A 29 10.24 -5.35 13.96
CA PRO A 29 9.03 -4.62 13.60
C PRO A 29 8.68 -4.74 12.10
N CYS A 30 7.39 -4.71 11.78
CA CYS A 30 6.90 -4.67 10.40
C CYS A 30 6.14 -3.35 10.18
N TYR A 31 6.62 -2.53 9.23
CA TYR A 31 6.00 -1.26 8.87
C TYR A 31 4.60 -1.51 8.32
N HIS A 32 3.62 -0.71 8.75
CA HIS A 32 2.21 -0.83 8.38
C HIS A 32 1.56 0.55 8.42
N MET A 33 0.37 0.72 7.83
CA MET A 33 -0.44 1.94 7.95
C MET A 33 -0.57 2.46 9.39
N MET A 34 -0.57 1.56 10.39
CA MET A 34 -0.65 1.96 11.79
C MET A 34 0.55 2.78 12.25
N GLU A 35 1.74 2.53 11.68
CA GLU A 35 2.93 3.33 11.97
C GLU A 35 2.73 4.77 11.50
N LEU A 36 2.15 5.00 10.32
CA LEU A 36 1.88 6.35 9.83
C LEU A 36 0.86 7.09 10.71
N ILE A 37 -0.16 6.40 11.23
CA ILE A 37 -1.15 6.98 12.15
C ILE A 37 -0.49 7.33 13.50
N GLN A 38 0.38 6.47 14.01
CA GLN A 38 1.02 6.64 15.32
C GLN A 38 2.23 7.58 15.28
N ARG A 39 2.83 7.75 14.09
CA ARG A 39 4.05 8.51 13.84
C ARG A 39 3.80 9.52 12.72
N PRO A 40 3.07 10.61 12.99
CA PRO A 40 2.78 11.63 11.97
C PRO A 40 4.05 12.24 11.36
N GLU A 41 5.20 12.16 12.05
CA GLU A 41 6.52 12.53 11.55
C GLU A 41 7.00 11.71 10.35
N HIS A 42 6.36 10.58 10.03
CA HIS A 42 6.62 9.82 8.80
C HIS A 42 5.95 10.45 7.57
N THR A 43 4.95 11.31 7.75
CA THR A 43 4.17 11.92 6.66
C THR A 43 5.06 12.68 5.66
N PRO A 44 6.02 13.54 6.07
CA PRO A 44 6.89 14.22 5.11
C PRO A 44 7.67 13.27 4.20
N PHE A 45 8.18 12.14 4.72
CA PHE A 45 8.89 11.15 3.91
C PHE A 45 8.01 10.57 2.80
N TRP A 46 6.81 10.12 3.16
CA TRP A 46 5.88 9.54 2.18
C TRP A 46 5.31 10.59 1.24
N HIS A 47 5.25 11.86 1.65
CA HIS A 47 4.83 12.96 0.77
C HIS A 47 5.87 13.17 -0.32
N GLU A 48 7.14 13.30 0.05
CA GLU A 48 8.23 13.41 -0.92
C GLU A 48 8.25 12.21 -1.89
N ALA A 49 8.06 10.98 -1.37
CA ALA A 49 7.94 9.78 -2.20
C ALA A 49 6.74 9.84 -3.17
N ALA A 50 5.56 10.30 -2.71
CA ALA A 50 4.36 10.44 -3.54
C ALA A 50 4.57 11.40 -4.73
N PHE A 51 5.38 12.45 -4.55
CA PHE A 51 5.73 13.39 -5.59
C PHE A 51 6.99 13.00 -6.40
N ASN A 52 7.41 11.73 -6.32
CA ASN A 52 8.60 11.18 -6.98
C ASN A 52 9.88 11.97 -6.68
N ARG A 53 9.96 12.58 -5.49
CA ARG A 53 11.17 13.25 -5.03
C ARG A 53 12.11 12.24 -4.37
N PRO A 54 13.43 12.46 -4.39
CA PRO A 54 14.39 11.53 -3.81
C PRO A 54 14.15 11.33 -2.31
N VAL A 55 14.08 10.08 -1.88
CA VAL A 55 13.95 9.69 -0.48
C VAL A 55 14.92 8.56 -0.14
N ASP A 56 15.38 8.51 1.12
CA ASP A 56 16.28 7.46 1.59
C ASP A 56 15.48 6.27 2.18
N TRP A 57 15.10 5.34 1.31
CA TRP A 57 14.39 4.12 1.69
C TRP A 57 15.17 3.27 2.70
N GLN A 58 16.50 3.21 2.55
CA GLN A 58 17.35 2.37 3.39
C GLN A 58 17.37 2.89 4.82
N ASN A 59 17.57 4.20 5.00
CA ASN A 59 17.55 4.82 6.32
C ASN A 59 16.13 4.79 6.94
N PHE A 60 15.10 5.12 6.16
CA PHE A 60 13.72 5.17 6.67
C PHE A 60 13.21 3.80 7.14
N LEU A 61 13.51 2.73 6.39
CA LEU A 61 13.08 1.37 6.73
C LEU A 61 14.10 0.58 7.57
N ALA A 62 15.26 1.15 7.88
CA ALA A 62 16.29 0.50 8.70
C ALA A 62 15.78 -0.08 10.03
N PRO A 63 14.85 0.55 10.77
CA PRO A 63 14.31 -0.01 12.02
C PRO A 63 13.47 -1.28 11.83
N TYR A 64 12.95 -1.52 10.62
CA TYR A 64 11.97 -2.56 10.33
C TYR A 64 12.60 -3.79 9.66
N GLY A 65 11.99 -4.95 9.87
CA GLY A 65 12.32 -6.19 9.17
C GLY A 65 11.47 -6.42 7.92
N ALA A 66 10.32 -5.76 7.82
CA ALA A 66 9.39 -5.87 6.70
C ALA A 66 8.54 -4.61 6.59
N ALA A 67 7.87 -4.41 5.44
CA ALA A 67 6.83 -3.40 5.28
C ALA A 67 5.64 -3.99 4.52
N VAL A 68 4.42 -3.76 5.00
CA VAL A 68 3.17 -4.21 4.37
C VAL A 68 2.12 -3.09 4.47
N ASP A 69 0.99 -3.26 3.79
CA ASP A 69 -0.10 -2.27 3.77
C ASP A 69 0.29 -0.91 3.20
N TRP A 70 -0.68 0.02 3.14
CA TRP A 70 -0.45 1.40 2.74
C TRP A 70 0.41 2.16 3.78
N PRO A 71 1.27 3.11 3.38
CA PRO A 71 1.62 3.48 1.99
C PRO A 71 2.66 2.55 1.33
N ALA A 72 3.41 1.75 2.11
CA ALA A 72 4.53 0.96 1.61
C ALA A 72 4.19 0.04 0.42
N ALA A 73 3.01 -0.58 0.43
CA ALA A 73 2.56 -1.44 -0.66
C ALA A 73 2.46 -0.71 -2.02
N ALA A 74 2.20 0.60 -2.02
CA ALA A 74 2.15 1.39 -3.25
C ALA A 74 3.54 1.69 -3.84
N PHE A 75 4.59 1.52 -3.04
CA PHE A 75 6.00 1.77 -3.37
C PHE A 75 6.84 0.49 -3.33
N TRP A 76 6.20 -0.69 -3.44
CA TRP A 76 6.94 -1.95 -3.48
C TRP A 76 8.04 -1.99 -4.56
N PRO A 77 7.92 -1.35 -5.75
CA PRO A 77 8.99 -1.34 -6.75
C PRO A 77 10.21 -0.53 -6.31
N GLU A 78 10.02 0.65 -5.72
CA GLU A 78 11.12 1.48 -5.21
C GLU A 78 11.80 0.83 -4.00
N ILE A 79 10.99 0.24 -3.12
CA ILE A 79 11.50 -0.48 -1.94
C ILE A 79 12.28 -1.73 -2.39
N SER A 80 11.85 -2.44 -3.43
CA SER A 80 12.59 -3.62 -3.93
C SER A 80 13.92 -3.23 -4.59
N GLN A 81 13.99 -2.08 -5.25
CA GLN A 81 15.26 -1.52 -5.75
C GLN A 81 16.21 -1.16 -4.60
N ALA A 82 15.69 -0.60 -3.51
CA ALA A 82 16.49 -0.25 -2.34
C ALA A 82 16.95 -1.47 -1.52
N PHE A 83 16.19 -2.57 -1.57
CA PHE A 83 16.43 -3.81 -0.85
C PHE A 83 16.31 -5.04 -1.78
N PRO A 84 17.28 -5.27 -2.68
CA PRO A 84 17.17 -6.28 -3.74
C PRO A 84 17.09 -7.73 -3.22
N GLU A 85 17.53 -7.98 -2.00
CA GLU A 85 17.47 -9.30 -1.34
C GLU A 85 16.13 -9.55 -0.63
N ALA A 86 15.23 -8.56 -0.57
CA ALA A 86 13.94 -8.69 0.08
C ALA A 86 12.95 -9.43 -0.83
N VAL A 87 12.21 -10.38 -0.25
CA VAL A 87 11.17 -11.12 -0.97
C VAL A 87 9.90 -10.29 -1.04
N ILE A 88 9.25 -10.28 -2.20
CA ILE A 88 7.95 -9.61 -2.40
C ILE A 88 6.83 -10.61 -2.15
N VAL A 89 5.86 -10.23 -1.31
CA VAL A 89 4.67 -11.01 -0.97
C VAL A 89 3.43 -10.25 -1.40
N LEU A 90 2.60 -10.86 -2.23
CA LEU A 90 1.31 -10.32 -2.66
C LEU A 90 0.17 -11.09 -1.98
N SER A 91 -0.44 -10.48 -0.96
CA SER A 91 -1.63 -11.02 -0.32
C SER A 91 -2.89 -10.66 -1.12
N LEU A 92 -3.69 -11.68 -1.46
CA LEU A 92 -4.87 -11.56 -2.31
C LEU A 92 -6.15 -11.94 -1.57
N ARG A 93 -7.27 -11.44 -2.10
CA ARG A 93 -8.66 -11.73 -1.69
C ARG A 93 -9.56 -11.55 -2.92
N SER A 94 -10.75 -12.17 -2.96
CA SER A 94 -11.70 -11.90 -4.05
C SER A 94 -12.06 -10.41 -4.10
N ALA A 95 -12.31 -9.89 -5.30
CA ALA A 95 -12.58 -8.48 -5.51
C ALA A 95 -13.84 -8.02 -4.73
N GLU A 96 -14.88 -8.84 -4.73
CA GLU A 96 -16.17 -8.55 -4.07
C GLU A 96 -16.00 -8.44 -2.56
N SER A 97 -15.33 -9.43 -1.94
CA SER A 97 -15.11 -9.44 -0.49
C SER A 97 -14.08 -8.41 -0.04
N TRP A 98 -13.12 -8.07 -0.91
CA TRP A 98 -12.23 -6.93 -0.70
C TRP A 98 -13.00 -5.62 -0.71
N TRP A 99 -13.83 -5.38 -1.74
CA TRP A 99 -14.60 -4.14 -1.88
C TRP A 99 -15.56 -3.96 -0.71
N GLU A 100 -16.30 -4.99 -0.33
CA GLU A 100 -17.20 -4.93 0.82
C GLU A 100 -16.45 -4.55 2.11
N SER A 101 -15.26 -5.10 2.34
CA SER A 101 -14.43 -4.75 3.49
C SER A 101 -13.84 -3.34 3.40
N ALA A 102 -13.32 -2.96 2.23
CA ALA A 102 -12.68 -1.68 1.99
C ALA A 102 -13.67 -0.52 2.04
N HIS A 103 -14.84 -0.67 1.43
CA HIS A 103 -15.93 0.31 1.47
C HIS A 103 -16.37 0.62 2.90
N ARG A 104 -16.53 -0.41 3.74
CA ARG A 104 -16.93 -0.25 5.15
C ARG A 104 -15.86 0.38 6.04
N THR A 105 -14.60 0.47 5.59
CA THR A 105 -13.47 0.86 6.45
C THR A 105 -12.61 1.98 5.85
N ILE A 106 -11.94 1.71 4.74
CA ILE A 106 -11.00 2.63 4.07
C ILE A 106 -11.78 3.76 3.40
N TYR A 107 -12.81 3.42 2.62
CA TYR A 107 -13.59 4.38 1.84
C TYR A 107 -14.85 4.87 2.56
N ALA A 108 -14.97 4.61 3.87
CA ALA A 108 -16.05 5.17 4.67
C ALA A 108 -15.97 6.71 4.66
N PRO A 109 -17.09 7.44 4.59
CA PRO A 109 -17.09 8.90 4.60
C PRO A 109 -16.35 9.45 5.82
N ARG A 110 -15.39 10.35 5.59
CA ARG A 110 -14.66 11.07 6.63
C ARG A 110 -14.58 12.55 6.26
N PRO A 111 -14.57 13.47 7.25
CA PRO A 111 -14.30 14.87 6.98
C PRO A 111 -12.97 15.02 6.25
N HIS A 112 -12.95 15.80 5.17
CA HIS A 112 -11.71 16.11 4.49
C HIS A 112 -10.93 17.13 5.33
N THR A 113 -9.73 16.74 5.77
CA THR A 113 -8.79 17.64 6.46
C THR A 113 -7.63 17.94 5.51
N PRO A 114 -7.44 19.19 5.07
CA PRO A 114 -6.33 19.58 4.23
C PRO A 114 -4.96 19.34 4.90
N GLY A 115 -3.91 19.19 4.08
CA GLY A 115 -2.51 19.09 4.55
C GLY A 115 -1.72 18.01 3.84
N LEU A 116 -0.45 17.84 4.24
CA LEU A 116 0.50 16.89 3.64
C LEU A 116 -0.07 15.46 3.50
N LEU A 117 -0.79 14.97 4.51
CA LEU A 117 -1.41 13.64 4.48
C LEU A 117 -2.53 13.55 3.43
N ALA A 118 -3.30 14.62 3.22
CA ALA A 118 -4.34 14.64 2.20
C ALA A 118 -3.73 14.69 0.80
N GLU A 119 -2.73 15.56 0.60
CA GLU A 119 -1.99 15.69 -0.65
C GLU A 119 -1.29 14.39 -1.05
N MET A 120 -0.56 13.76 -0.11
CA MET A 120 0.12 12.49 -0.39
C MET A 120 -0.89 11.39 -0.75
N THR A 121 -2.04 11.35 -0.07
CA THR A 121 -3.03 10.29 -0.28
C THR A 121 -3.63 10.43 -1.66
N GLN A 122 -4.03 11.65 -2.03
CA GLN A 122 -4.52 11.95 -3.37
C GLN A 122 -3.47 11.61 -4.43
N GLN A 123 -2.22 12.03 -4.22
CA GLN A 123 -1.14 11.81 -5.18
C GLN A 123 -0.81 10.33 -5.35
N ILE A 124 -0.75 9.54 -4.28
CA ILE A 124 -0.54 8.09 -4.35
C ILE A 124 -1.70 7.42 -5.08
N SER A 125 -2.95 7.79 -4.77
CA SER A 125 -4.12 7.24 -5.45
C SER A 125 -4.08 7.45 -6.95
N VAL A 126 -3.80 8.67 -7.44
CA VAL A 126 -3.81 8.94 -8.89
C VAL A 126 -2.59 8.38 -9.63
N SER A 127 -1.44 8.25 -8.96
CA SER A 127 -0.18 7.83 -9.62
C SER A 127 0.12 6.33 -9.50
N ARG A 128 -0.32 5.67 -8.43
CA ARG A 128 0.01 4.26 -8.13
C ARG A 128 -1.15 3.30 -8.33
N PHE A 129 -2.37 3.82 -8.25
CA PHE A 129 -3.58 3.06 -8.55
C PHE A 129 -4.37 3.79 -9.63
N PRO A 130 -3.85 3.89 -10.87
CA PRO A 130 -4.62 4.42 -11.97
C PRO A 130 -5.81 3.48 -12.20
N ILE A 131 -6.90 3.75 -11.49
CA ILE A 131 -8.22 3.51 -12.03
C ILE A 131 -8.25 4.46 -13.21
N HIS A 132 -7.88 4.00 -14.40
CA HIS A 132 -8.43 4.61 -15.60
C HIS A 132 -9.93 4.52 -15.38
N PRO A 133 -10.64 5.65 -15.20
CA PRO A 133 -12.07 5.55 -15.21
C PRO A 133 -12.39 5.07 -16.62
N VAL A 134 -12.80 3.81 -16.75
CA VAL A 134 -13.61 3.43 -17.89
C VAL A 134 -14.94 4.10 -17.62
N ILE A 135 -15.01 5.39 -17.95
CA ILE A 135 -16.28 6.08 -18.14
C ILE A 135 -16.82 5.50 -19.44
N HIS A 136 -17.53 4.38 -19.35
CA HIS A 136 -18.60 4.16 -20.30
C HIS A 136 -19.74 5.05 -19.82
N ASP A 137 -20.12 5.99 -20.68
CA ASP A 137 -21.19 6.95 -20.45
C ASP A 137 -22.33 6.34 -19.63
N THR A 138 -22.52 6.84 -18.41
CA THR A 138 -23.76 6.77 -17.63
C THR A 138 -24.42 5.42 -17.31
N GLU A 139 -23.80 4.25 -17.52
CA GLU A 139 -24.37 2.97 -17.03
C GLU A 139 -23.33 2.03 -16.42
N ILE A 140 -23.59 1.58 -15.20
CA ILE A 140 -22.80 0.57 -14.48
C ILE A 140 -23.15 -0.80 -15.07
N TYR A 141 -22.22 -1.41 -15.80
CA TYR A 141 -22.30 -2.84 -16.16
C TYR A 141 -21.14 -3.61 -15.54
N THR A 142 -21.46 -4.75 -14.93
CA THR A 142 -20.50 -5.80 -14.54
C THR A 142 -19.83 -6.38 -15.79
N LEU A 143 -18.49 -6.34 -15.86
CA LEU A 143 -17.73 -7.04 -16.89
C LEU A 143 -17.93 -8.56 -16.74
N PRO A 144 -18.18 -9.31 -17.83
CA PRO A 144 -18.14 -10.76 -17.77
C PRO A 144 -16.70 -11.24 -17.54
N LEU A 145 -16.55 -12.24 -16.69
CA LEU A 145 -15.33 -13.03 -16.59
C LEU A 145 -15.01 -13.64 -17.96
N HIS A 146 -13.72 -13.57 -18.31
CA HIS A 146 -13.04 -14.20 -19.45
C HIS A 146 -12.89 -13.28 -20.66
N ASP A 147 -11.69 -12.73 -20.83
CA ASP A 147 -10.77 -13.35 -21.78
C ASP A 147 -9.32 -13.16 -21.31
N ALA A 148 -8.64 -14.29 -21.22
CA ALA A 148 -7.22 -14.38 -20.92
C ALA A 148 -6.42 -13.74 -22.05
N VAL A 149 -5.50 -12.84 -21.70
CA VAL A 149 -4.44 -12.42 -22.62
C VAL A 149 -3.44 -13.58 -22.71
N PRO A 150 -3.18 -14.17 -23.89
CA PRO A 150 -2.14 -15.17 -24.04
C PRO A 150 -0.76 -14.51 -24.02
N ILE A 151 0.22 -15.31 -23.58
CA ILE A 151 1.64 -14.99 -23.41
C ILE A 151 2.27 -14.51 -24.72
#